data_AF-A0A0F9ZUE2-F1
#
_entry.id   AF-A0A0F9ZUE2-F1
#
_cell.length_a   1.000
_cell.length_b   1.000
_cell.length_c   1.000
_cell.angle_alpha   90.00
_cell.angle_beta   90.00
_cell.angle_gamma   90.00
#
_symmetry.space_group_name_H-M   'P 1'
#
loop_
_entity.id
_entity.type
_entity.pdbx_description
1 polymer ?
#
loop_
_entity_poly.entity_id
_entity_poly.type
_entity_poly.pdbx_seq_one_letter_code
_entity_poly.pdbx_strand_id
1 'polypeptide(L)'
;MGMATKYKDYFDRMISTDKYKFDEFNKLYNEYIKNQDGLQEKYNAEGKEILKIIREWENKLCSQTEKAGFGNYSTNLSEKFWTEVRKTYPLIDYIGVVTKKESMFLIKKIKL
;
A
#
# COMPACT_ATOMS: atom_id res chain seq x y z
N MET A 1 10.00 -25.65 9.42
CA MET A 1 9.72 -24.56 8.47
C MET A 1 9.10 -23.40 9.24
N GLY A 2 9.84 -22.32 9.50
CA GLY A 2 9.43 -21.26 10.43
C GLY A 2 8.36 -20.32 9.87
N MET A 3 7.49 -19.80 10.73
CA MET A 3 6.41 -18.85 10.40
C MET A 3 6.90 -17.58 9.66
N ALA A 4 8.19 -17.24 9.76
CA ALA A 4 8.83 -16.13 9.05
C ALA A 4 8.79 -16.26 7.51
N THR A 5 8.54 -17.46 6.98
CA THR A 5 8.61 -17.73 5.55
C THR A 5 7.27 -17.52 4.84
N LYS A 6 6.12 -17.66 5.54
CA LYS A 6 4.81 -17.67 4.87
C LYS A 6 4.37 -16.32 4.32
N TYR A 7 4.42 -15.25 5.12
CA TYR A 7 4.05 -13.91 4.63
C TYR A 7 5.00 -13.45 3.52
N LYS A 8 6.28 -13.84 3.60
CA LYS A 8 7.30 -13.51 2.60
C LYS A 8 7.06 -14.25 1.27
N ASP A 9 6.70 -15.52 1.33
CA ASP A 9 6.27 -16.30 0.15
C ASP A 9 5.02 -15.68 -0.51
N TYR A 10 4.02 -15.26 0.28
CA TYR A 10 2.85 -14.57 -0.26
C TYR A 10 3.19 -13.23 -0.90
N PHE A 11 4.10 -12.46 -0.29
CA PHE A 11 4.60 -11.21 -0.86
C PHE A 11 5.34 -11.46 -2.18
N ASP A 12 6.24 -12.44 -2.23
CA ASP A 12 6.99 -12.77 -3.43
C ASP A 12 6.07 -13.24 -4.56
N ARG A 13 5.10 -14.12 -4.25
CA ARG A 13 4.09 -14.56 -5.21
C ARG A 13 3.20 -13.42 -5.69
N MET A 14 2.82 -12.49 -4.83
CA MET A 14 2.07 -11.30 -5.23
C MET A 14 2.83 -10.50 -6.28
N ILE A 15 4.10 -10.19 -6.00
CA ILE A 15 4.95 -9.47 -6.96
C ILE A 15 5.15 -10.28 -8.24
N SER A 16 5.39 -11.59 -8.15
CA SER A 16 5.61 -12.42 -9.33
C SER A 16 4.36 -12.64 -10.18
N THR A 17 3.18 -12.72 -9.57
CA THR A 17 1.90 -12.93 -10.27
C THR A 17 1.52 -11.69 -11.07
N ASP A 18 1.66 -10.51 -10.46
CA ASP A 18 1.31 -9.23 -11.06
C ASP A 18 2.56 -8.42 -11.46
N LYS A 19 3.64 -9.12 -11.84
CA LYS A 19 4.97 -8.53 -12.07
C LYS A 19 4.94 -7.32 -12.99
N TYR A 20 4.17 -7.40 -14.06
CA TYR A 20 4.02 -6.31 -15.02
C TYR A 20 3.46 -5.04 -14.34
N LYS A 21 2.40 -5.17 -13.54
CA LYS A 21 1.77 -4.04 -12.83
C LYS A 21 2.70 -3.44 -11.79
N PHE A 22 3.41 -4.29 -11.04
CA PHE A 22 4.40 -3.83 -10.07
C PHE A 22 5.62 -3.18 -10.74
N ASP A 23 6.03 -3.61 -11.92
CA ASP A 23 7.11 -2.97 -12.69
C ASP A 23 6.71 -1.58 -13.19
N GLU A 24 5.51 -1.42 -13.72
CA GLU A 24 4.96 -0.11 -14.10
C GLU A 24 4.81 0.80 -12.88
N PHE A 25 4.27 0.28 -11.78
CA PHE A 25 4.16 1.02 -10.54
C PHE A 25 5.53 1.41 -9.97
N ASN A 26 6.56 0.57 -10.09
CA ASN A 26 7.92 0.89 -9.67
C ASN A 26 8.47 2.11 -10.42
N LYS A 27 8.21 2.23 -11.72
CA LYS A 27 8.62 3.40 -12.51
C LYS A 27 7.95 4.65 -11.97
N LEU A 28 6.62 4.61 -11.80
CA LEU A 28 5.85 5.71 -11.25
C LEU A 28 6.30 6.06 -9.82
N TYR A 29 6.57 5.07 -8.98
CA TYR A 29 7.03 5.24 -7.61
C TYR A 29 8.36 5.99 -7.54
N ASN A 30 9.33 5.59 -8.39
CA ASN A 30 10.63 6.26 -8.48
C ASN A 30 10.50 7.72 -8.94
N GLU A 31 9.54 8.05 -9.80
CA GLU A 31 9.24 9.42 -10.18
C GLU A 31 8.51 10.18 -9.06
N TYR A 32 7.56 9.52 -8.40
CA TYR A 32 6.79 10.09 -7.29
C TYR A 32 7.68 10.47 -6.11
N ILE A 33 8.69 9.66 -5.77
CA ILE A 33 9.69 10.01 -4.74
C ILE A 33 10.38 11.35 -5.05
N LYS A 34 10.57 11.68 -6.33
CA LYS A 34 11.22 12.93 -6.77
C LYS A 34 10.24 14.10 -6.86
N ASN A 35 8.97 13.84 -7.19
CA ASN A 35 7.94 14.87 -7.40
C ASN A 35 6.58 14.42 -6.85
N GLN A 36 6.42 14.42 -5.54
CA GLN A 36 5.19 13.96 -4.89
C GLN A 36 3.98 14.85 -5.23
N ASP A 37 4.14 16.17 -5.19
CA ASP A 37 3.04 17.13 -5.40
C ASP A 37 2.51 17.07 -6.84
N GLY A 38 3.40 16.99 -7.83
CA GLY A 38 3.00 16.96 -9.24
C GLY A 38 2.48 15.61 -9.72
N LEU A 39 2.76 14.52 -9.01
CA LEU A 39 2.37 13.17 -9.41
C LEU A 39 1.33 12.52 -8.48
N GLN A 40 0.87 13.21 -7.43
CA GLN A 40 -0.07 12.66 -6.45
C GLN A 40 -1.33 12.08 -7.09
N GLU A 41 -1.93 12.77 -8.05
CA GLU A 41 -3.16 12.30 -8.69
C GLU A 41 -2.93 11.01 -9.48
N LYS A 42 -1.85 10.95 -10.26
CA LYS A 42 -1.45 9.77 -11.02
C LYS A 42 -1.05 8.62 -10.08
N TYR A 43 -0.29 8.92 -9.03
CA TYR A 43 0.11 7.96 -8.00
C TYR A 43 -1.11 7.38 -7.27
N ASN A 44 -2.10 8.22 -6.97
CA ASN A 44 -3.37 7.79 -6.39
C ASN A 44 -4.18 6.91 -7.36
N ALA A 45 -4.23 7.24 -8.65
CA ALA A 45 -5.00 6.49 -9.64
C ALA A 45 -4.40 5.10 -9.88
N GLU A 46 -3.11 5.04 -10.21
CA GLU A 46 -2.39 3.79 -10.50
C GLU A 46 -2.18 2.96 -9.23
N GLY A 47 -1.85 3.63 -8.11
CA GLY A 47 -1.63 2.98 -6.83
C GLY A 47 -2.89 2.31 -6.26
N LYS A 48 -4.11 2.76 -6.63
CA LYS A 48 -5.35 2.08 -6.19
C LYS A 48 -5.40 0.63 -6.64
N GLU A 49 -4.97 0.34 -7.86
CA GLU A 49 -4.97 -1.03 -8.36
C GLU A 49 -3.94 -1.88 -7.62
N ILE A 50 -2.76 -1.34 -7.35
CA ILE A 50 -1.71 -1.99 -6.58
C ILE A 50 -2.17 -2.27 -5.14
N LEU A 51 -2.76 -1.28 -4.46
CA LEU A 51 -3.33 -1.44 -3.12
C LEU A 51 -4.41 -2.52 -3.08
N LYS A 52 -5.25 -2.60 -4.12
CA LYS A 52 -6.28 -3.64 -4.23
C LYS A 52 -5.62 -5.03 -4.28
N ILE A 53 -4.63 -5.22 -5.14
CA ILE A 53 -3.88 -6.49 -5.23
C ILE A 53 -3.26 -6.85 -3.88
N ILE A 54 -2.57 -5.92 -3.23
CA ILE A 54 -1.95 -6.13 -1.91
C ILE A 54 -2.99 -6.58 -0.88
N ARG A 55 -4.14 -5.92 -0.80
CA ARG A 55 -5.24 -6.30 0.11
C ARG A 55 -5.84 -7.65 -0.23
N GLU A 56 -5.98 -8.00 -1.50
CA GLU A 56 -6.47 -9.32 -1.89
C GLU A 56 -5.52 -10.44 -1.45
N TRP A 57 -4.21 -10.23 -1.57
CA TRP A 57 -3.20 -11.17 -1.11
C TRP A 57 -3.12 -11.27 0.41
N GLU A 58 -3.27 -10.15 1.12
CA GLU A 58 -3.36 -10.13 2.58
C GLU A 58 -4.59 -10.90 3.09
N ASN A 59 -5.77 -10.68 2.48
CA ASN A 59 -6.97 -11.45 2.79
C ASN A 59 -6.77 -12.96 2.54
N LYS A 60 -6.13 -13.33 1.42
CA LYS A 60 -5.80 -14.74 1.14
C LYS A 60 -4.89 -15.33 2.23
N LEU A 61 -3.88 -14.60 2.67
CA LEU A 61 -2.97 -15.01 3.74
C LEU A 61 -3.71 -15.21 5.07
N CYS A 62 -4.59 -14.26 5.41
CA CYS A 62 -5.41 -14.27 6.62
C CYS A 62 -6.39 -15.46 6.63
N SER A 63 -7.21 -15.60 5.57
CA SER A 63 -8.21 -16.66 5.44
C SER A 63 -7.60 -18.07 5.45
N GLN A 64 -6.43 -18.26 4.85
CA GLN A 64 -5.74 -19.56 4.89
C GLN A 64 -5.21 -19.90 6.28
N THR A 65 -4.84 -18.89 7.06
CA THR A 65 -4.37 -19.08 8.44
C THR A 65 -5.53 -19.38 9.39
N GLU A 66 -6.66 -18.70 9.21
CA GLU A 66 -7.89 -18.96 9.96
C GLU A 66 -8.42 -20.37 9.71
N LYS A 67 -8.45 -20.82 8.44
CA LYS A 67 -8.83 -22.21 8.09
C LYS A 67 -7.94 -23.27 8.72
N ALA A 68 -6.68 -22.94 8.98
CA ALA A 68 -5.75 -23.82 9.66
C ALA A 68 -5.93 -23.84 11.20
N GLY A 69 -6.95 -23.16 11.74
CA GLY A 69 -7.27 -23.13 13.17
C GLY A 69 -6.48 -22.09 13.98
N PHE A 70 -5.79 -21.16 13.31
CA PHE A 70 -4.86 -20.22 13.94
C PHE A 70 -5.39 -18.77 13.94
N GLY A 71 -6.63 -18.54 14.39
CA GLY A 71 -7.28 -17.22 14.36
C GLY A 71 -6.46 -16.08 15.00
N ASN A 72 -5.78 -16.31 16.13
CA ASN A 72 -4.90 -15.29 16.75
C ASN A 72 -3.59 -15.04 15.99
N TYR A 73 -3.21 -15.92 15.06
CA TYR A 73 -1.98 -15.79 14.27
C TYR A 73 -2.19 -14.96 13.01
N SER A 74 -3.44 -14.79 12.57
CA SER A 74 -3.76 -14.07 11.33
C SER A 74 -3.45 -12.57 11.44
N THR A 75 -3.72 -11.95 12.60
CA THR A 75 -3.39 -10.54 12.86
C THR A 75 -1.88 -10.27 12.80
N ASN A 76 -1.07 -11.15 13.39
CA ASN A 76 0.39 -11.01 13.36
C ASN A 76 0.98 -11.24 11.96
N LEU A 77 0.34 -12.04 11.12
CA LEU A 77 0.78 -12.27 9.74
C LEU A 77 0.44 -11.11 8.82
N SER A 78 -0.76 -10.54 8.95
CA SER A 78 -1.16 -9.34 8.20
C SER A 78 -0.22 -8.17 8.50
N GLU A 79 0.09 -7.92 9.77
CA GLU A 79 1.03 -6.87 10.16
C GLU A 79 2.44 -7.08 9.59
N LYS A 80 2.94 -8.32 9.63
CA LYS A 80 4.25 -8.67 9.04
C LYS A 80 4.27 -8.53 7.52
N PHE A 81 3.17 -8.89 6.86
CA PHE A 81 3.01 -8.72 5.42
C PHE A 81 3.04 -7.24 5.04
N TRP A 82 2.22 -6.41 5.69
CA TRP A 82 2.21 -4.97 5.47
C TRP A 82 3.54 -4.29 5.84
N THR A 83 4.24 -4.80 6.85
CA THR A 83 5.60 -4.34 7.18
C THR A 83 6.57 -4.58 6.03
N GLU A 84 6.51 -5.74 5.38
CA GLU A 84 7.38 -6.02 4.22
C GLU A 84 7.00 -5.17 3.00
N VAL A 85 5.70 -4.95 2.77
CA VAL A 85 5.20 -4.03 1.73
C VAL A 85 5.73 -2.62 1.95
N ARG A 86 5.64 -2.07 3.18
CA ARG A 86 6.13 -0.73 3.50
C ARG A 86 7.65 -0.59 3.44
N LYS A 87 8.40 -1.66 3.69
CA LYS A 87 9.86 -1.66 3.45
C LYS A 87 10.18 -1.49 1.97
N THR A 88 9.39 -2.11 1.10
CA THR A 88 9.56 -2.02 -0.36
C THR A 88 9.02 -0.70 -0.91
N TYR A 89 7.86 -0.27 -0.41
CA TYR A 89 7.14 0.94 -0.82
C TYR A 89 6.82 1.82 0.40
N PRO A 90 7.80 2.58 0.94
CA PRO A 90 7.59 3.46 2.09
C PRO A 90 6.44 4.47 1.96
N LEU A 91 6.06 4.84 0.73
CA LEU A 91 5.00 5.81 0.47
C LEU A 91 3.69 5.15 0.02
N ILE A 92 3.53 3.83 0.19
CA ILE A 92 2.31 3.11 -0.21
C ILE A 92 1.05 3.66 0.47
N ASP A 93 1.17 4.10 1.74
CA ASP A 93 0.06 4.68 2.49
C ASP A 93 -0.33 6.09 2.00
N TYR A 94 0.46 6.71 1.11
CA TYR A 94 0.12 8.00 0.48
C TYR A 94 -0.88 7.85 -0.67
N ILE A 95 -1.13 6.63 -1.13
CA ILE A 95 -2.13 6.36 -2.16
C ILE A 95 -3.53 6.64 -1.59
N GLY A 96 -4.26 7.53 -2.25
CA GLY A 96 -5.59 7.97 -1.84
C GLY A 96 -5.59 9.12 -0.85
N VAL A 97 -4.42 9.61 -0.43
CA VAL A 97 -4.33 10.86 0.33
C VAL A 97 -4.67 12.02 -0.61
N VAL A 98 -5.68 12.80 -0.23
CA VAL A 98 -6.03 14.05 -0.89
C VAL A 98 -5.21 15.14 -0.23
N THR A 99 -4.12 15.55 -0.86
CA THR A 99 -3.44 16.81 -0.52
C THR A 99 -4.39 17.95 -0.83
N LYS A 100 -5.20 18.35 0.17
CA LYS A 100 -5.90 19.62 0.11
C LYS A 100 -4.83 20.70 0.07
N LYS A 101 -4.38 21.10 -1.13
CA LYS A 101 -3.77 22.41 -1.31
C LYS A 101 -4.77 23.38 -0.72
N GLU A 102 -4.34 24.08 0.33
CA GLU A 102 -5.14 24.99 1.12
C GLU A 102 -6.19 25.65 0.25
N SER A 103 -7.46 25.29 0.49
CA SER A 103 -8.54 26.21 0.21
C SER A 103 -8.30 27.38 1.14
N MET A 104 -7.46 28.29 0.68
CA MET A 104 -7.33 29.69 1.04
C MET A 104 -8.32 30.05 2.14
N PHE A 105 -7.88 29.99 3.40
CA PHE A 105 -8.58 30.65 4.48
C PHE A 105 -8.50 32.16 4.20
N LEU A 106 -9.38 32.63 3.30
CA LEU A 106 -9.72 34.05 3.19
C LEU A 106 -10.45 34.39 4.48
N ILE A 107 -9.70 34.61 5.56
CA ILE A 107 -10.18 35.32 6.73
C ILE A 107 -10.49 36.74 6.23
N LYS A 108 -11.71 36.95 5.72
CA LYS A 108 -12.23 38.29 5.51
C LYS A 108 -12.25 38.93 6.89
N LYS A 109 -11.24 39.78 7.16
CA LYS A 109 -11.26 40.75 8.25
C LYS A 109 -12.58 41.52 8.14
N ILE A 110 -13.56 41.20 8.97
CA ILE A 110 -14.67 42.10 9.23
C ILE A 110 -14.21 42.98 10.40
N LYS A 111 -14.09 44.28 10.10
CA LYS A 111 -13.82 45.35 11.07
C LYS A 111 -14.96 45.39 12.10
N LEU A 112 -14.58 45.60 13.36
CA LEU A 112 -15.44 46.09 14.45
C LEU A 112 -16.17 47.38 14.04
#